data_AF-A0A7W7T6A1-F1
#
_entry.id   AF-A0A7W7T6A1-F1
#
_cell.length_a   1.000
_cell.length_b   1.000
_cell.length_c   1.000
_cell.angle_alpha   90.00
_cell.angle_beta   90.00
_cell.angle_gamma   90.00
#
_symmetry.space_group_name_H-M   'P 1'
#
loop_
_entity.id
_entity.type
_entity.pdbx_description
1 polymer ?
#
loop_
_entity_poly.entity_id
_entity_poly.type
_entity_poly.pdbx_seq_one_letter_code
_entity_poly.pdbx_strand_id
1 'polypeptide(L)'
;MKHSTKLSVRLASVIAIASVFGAITATGATADPEPDPTEIWPSQVTANFTALPCRAGGPTAADSAAAGDLNPVLNNKMRGYMTAYNTSCARAVVQAVKARGLNEYAAAIAISTTIVETGNANLDGGDLDSVGLFQQRASWGSFAERTDPPTATNKFLDVMQAFYPNGSWNTTPIGDVAARVQRPAEQYAYRYAVEAADAVKIAHHLWGVPQGRADIVRINTDGTLTGWHNNDAFTGQWNAPANLGGVGPVDHTRLQLADLDGDGRSDLIRIEPNGTLTAWWNNNAFAGQWNSPVNIGGVGSTDHTRLRFADLDGDGRADLVRVEADGALTAWRNLNAFAGQWSAPTNIGGVGSTDHTRLRFADLDADGRSDLIRIEANGTLTGWWNNNALAGQWNSPVNIGGLGAVDHTRVELADLDADGKADIVRTNTDGTLTGWHNNNAFAGQWNAPANLGGVGPVDHTRLRFADLD
;
A
#
# COMPACT_ATOMS: atom_id res chain seq x y z
N MET A 1 46.46 -59.12 -36.34
CA MET A 1 47.72 -58.48 -35.88
C MET A 1 47.87 -57.14 -36.59
N LYS A 2 47.96 -56.06 -35.80
CA LYS A 2 48.73 -54.81 -35.96
C LYS A 2 48.94 -54.13 -37.33
N HIS A 3 48.73 -52.80 -37.25
CA HIS A 3 49.35 -51.69 -38.01
C HIS A 3 48.89 -51.48 -39.46
N SER A 4 48.75 -50.29 -40.03
CA SER A 4 48.91 -48.85 -39.70
C SER A 4 48.54 -48.15 -41.04
N THR A 5 48.06 -46.90 -41.19
CA THR A 5 48.90 -45.69 -41.20
C THR A 5 48.08 -44.44 -41.62
N LYS A 6 48.12 -43.41 -40.74
CA LYS A 6 48.21 -41.93 -40.92
C LYS A 6 47.13 -41.12 -41.70
N LEU A 7 46.48 -40.11 -41.07
CA LEU A 7 46.91 -38.69 -40.83
C LEU A 7 46.99 -37.90 -42.16
N SER A 8 46.41 -36.72 -42.44
CA SER A 8 46.01 -35.49 -41.68
C SER A 8 45.27 -34.58 -42.73
N VAL A 9 44.36 -33.63 -42.46
CA VAL A 9 44.61 -32.21 -42.08
C VAL A 9 43.25 -31.47 -42.09
N ARG A 10 42.94 -30.82 -40.95
CA ARG A 10 42.27 -29.52 -40.69
C ARG A 10 41.13 -29.03 -41.61
N LEU A 11 39.97 -28.77 -41.00
CA LEU A 11 39.16 -27.57 -41.28
C LEU A 11 38.73 -26.92 -39.95
N ALA A 12 38.85 -25.60 -39.91
CA ALA A 12 38.76 -24.76 -38.73
C ALA A 12 37.34 -24.67 -38.15
N SER A 13 37.26 -24.68 -36.82
CA SER A 13 36.05 -24.42 -36.05
C SER A 13 35.65 -22.94 -36.15
N VAL A 14 34.45 -22.66 -36.64
CA VAL A 14 33.74 -21.40 -36.39
C VAL A 14 32.78 -21.67 -35.23
N ILE A 15 33.05 -21.04 -34.08
CA ILE A 15 32.17 -21.07 -32.92
C ILE A 15 31.01 -20.10 -33.20
N ALA A 16 29.81 -20.65 -33.39
CA ALA A 16 28.57 -19.88 -33.28
C ALA A 16 28.09 -19.97 -31.83
N ILE A 17 28.14 -18.85 -31.10
CA ILE A 17 27.51 -18.70 -29.79
C ILE A 17 26.00 -18.58 -30.04
N ALA A 18 25.25 -19.66 -29.79
CA ALA A 18 23.80 -19.60 -29.68
C ALA A 18 23.46 -19.22 -28.24
N SER A 19 23.09 -17.96 -28.03
CA SER A 19 22.48 -17.47 -26.80
C SER A 19 21.11 -18.14 -26.62
N VAL A 20 21.00 -19.01 -25.62
CA VAL A 20 19.74 -19.63 -25.18
C VAL A 20 18.96 -18.58 -24.38
N PHE A 21 17.97 -17.96 -25.01
CA PHE A 21 16.87 -17.33 -24.28
C PHE A 21 15.98 -18.45 -23.74
N GLY A 22 16.03 -18.66 -22.42
CA GLY A 22 15.06 -19.50 -21.73
C GLY A 22 13.69 -18.82 -21.80
N ALA A 23 12.74 -19.46 -22.48
CA ALA A 23 11.35 -19.06 -22.42
C ALA A 23 10.85 -19.30 -20.99
N ILE A 24 10.52 -18.22 -20.27
CA ILE A 24 9.74 -18.30 -19.04
C ILE A 24 8.33 -18.71 -19.48
N THR A 25 7.98 -19.97 -19.26
CA THR A 25 6.60 -20.43 -19.36
C THR A 25 5.82 -19.82 -18.20
N ALA A 26 4.92 -18.89 -18.50
CA ALA A 26 3.94 -18.38 -17.55
C ALA A 26 3.18 -19.57 -16.95
N THR A 27 3.36 -19.81 -15.65
CA THR A 27 2.54 -20.74 -14.89
C THR A 27 1.14 -20.17 -14.79
N GLY A 28 0.15 -20.98 -15.18
CA GLY A 28 -1.17 -20.54 -15.61
C GLY A 28 -1.96 -19.73 -14.59
N ALA A 29 -2.55 -18.64 -15.09
CA ALA A 29 -3.75 -18.07 -14.50
C ALA A 29 -4.82 -19.16 -14.39
N THR A 30 -5.46 -19.25 -13.22
CA THR A 30 -6.71 -20.00 -13.07
C THR A 30 -7.72 -19.45 -14.07
N ALA A 31 -8.48 -20.32 -14.75
CA ALA A 31 -9.49 -19.87 -15.71
C ALA A 31 -10.44 -18.87 -15.05
N ASP A 32 -10.52 -17.67 -15.61
CA ASP A 32 -11.44 -16.63 -15.17
C ASP A 32 -12.88 -17.16 -15.23
N PRO A 33 -13.80 -16.75 -14.32
CA PRO A 33 -15.21 -17.01 -14.51
C PRO A 33 -15.64 -16.49 -15.89
N GLU A 34 -16.54 -17.22 -16.57
CA GLU A 34 -16.98 -16.85 -17.93
C GLU A 34 -17.41 -15.38 -17.93
N PRO A 35 -16.72 -14.51 -18.71
CA PRO A 35 -16.96 -13.08 -18.66
C PRO A 35 -18.40 -12.81 -19.09
N ASP A 36 -19.12 -11.96 -18.36
CA ASP A 36 -20.38 -11.44 -18.85
C ASP A 36 -20.11 -10.84 -20.24
N PRO A 37 -20.87 -11.21 -21.30
CA PRO A 37 -20.58 -10.81 -22.67
C PRO A 37 -20.57 -9.28 -22.89
N THR A 38 -21.05 -8.51 -21.91
CA THR A 38 -21.03 -7.04 -21.90
C THR A 38 -19.73 -6.45 -21.34
N GLU A 39 -18.84 -7.25 -20.78
CA GLU A 39 -17.61 -6.79 -20.13
C GLU A 39 -16.38 -7.00 -21.02
N ILE A 40 -15.53 -5.97 -21.11
CA ILE A 40 -14.22 -6.07 -21.76
C ILE A 40 -13.20 -6.54 -20.72
N TRP A 41 -12.69 -7.76 -20.89
CA TRP A 41 -11.64 -8.32 -20.03
C TRP A 41 -10.23 -7.97 -20.54
N PRO A 42 -9.22 -7.82 -19.66
CA PRO A 42 -7.86 -7.48 -20.08
C PRO A 42 -7.29 -8.45 -21.12
N SER A 43 -7.63 -9.74 -21.01
CA SER A 43 -7.25 -10.80 -21.95
C SER A 43 -7.84 -10.62 -23.37
N GLN A 44 -8.93 -9.87 -23.51
CA GLN A 44 -9.63 -9.63 -24.77
C GLN A 44 -9.18 -8.35 -25.48
N VAL A 45 -8.50 -7.45 -24.78
CA VAL A 45 -8.13 -6.11 -25.28
C VAL A 45 -7.42 -6.18 -26.63
N THR A 46 -6.43 -7.07 -26.79
CA THR A 46 -5.66 -7.18 -28.04
C THR A 46 -6.30 -8.11 -29.08
N ALA A 47 -7.31 -8.91 -28.69
CA ALA A 47 -8.00 -9.83 -29.58
C ALA A 47 -9.15 -9.14 -30.31
N ASN A 48 -9.81 -8.19 -29.65
CA ASN A 48 -11.09 -7.62 -30.09
C ASN A 48 -11.03 -6.11 -30.38
N PHE A 49 -9.98 -5.41 -29.95
CA PHE A 49 -9.90 -3.95 -30.06
C PHE A 49 -8.48 -3.48 -30.44
N THR A 50 -8.37 -2.27 -31.02
CA THR A 50 -7.07 -1.64 -31.22
C THR A 50 -6.71 -0.83 -29.98
N ALA A 51 -5.58 -1.19 -29.37
CA ALA A 51 -4.99 -0.42 -28.27
C ALA A 51 -4.37 0.88 -28.78
N LEU A 52 -4.87 2.02 -28.29
CA LEU A 52 -4.38 3.35 -28.59
C LEU A 52 -3.33 3.81 -27.57
N PRO A 53 -2.39 4.69 -27.93
CA PRO A 53 -1.40 5.20 -26.99
C PRO A 53 -2.05 5.94 -25.80
N CYS A 54 -1.53 5.73 -24.60
CA CYS A 54 -1.98 6.46 -23.41
C CYS A 54 -1.12 7.69 -23.06
N ARG A 55 0.08 7.76 -23.63
CA ARG A 55 1.03 8.85 -23.44
C ARG A 55 1.94 8.95 -24.65
N ALA A 56 2.47 10.15 -24.88
CA ALA A 56 3.54 10.34 -25.85
C ALA A 56 4.76 9.48 -25.46
N GLY A 57 5.36 8.80 -26.44
CA GLY A 57 6.50 7.91 -26.24
C GLY A 57 6.17 6.50 -25.76
N GLY A 58 4.90 6.20 -25.47
CA GLY A 58 4.45 4.87 -25.03
C GLY A 58 4.91 4.49 -23.62
N PRO A 59 4.78 3.21 -23.26
CA PRO A 59 5.17 2.69 -21.95
C PRO A 59 6.66 2.82 -21.64
N THR A 60 6.99 3.01 -20.37
CA THR A 60 8.38 3.17 -19.89
C THR A 60 8.83 1.99 -19.03
N ALA A 61 10.13 1.92 -18.72
CA ALA A 61 10.67 0.92 -17.79
C ALA A 61 10.04 1.03 -16.39
N ALA A 62 9.71 2.23 -15.94
CA ALA A 62 8.99 2.44 -14.67
C ALA A 62 7.56 1.88 -14.71
N ASP A 63 6.90 1.92 -15.88
CA ASP A 63 5.58 1.30 -16.04
C ASP A 63 5.70 -0.25 -16.02
N SER A 64 6.78 -0.80 -16.57
CA SER A 64 7.08 -2.23 -16.47
C SER A 64 7.39 -2.68 -15.04
N ALA A 65 8.16 -1.90 -14.29
CA ALA A 65 8.49 -2.19 -12.89
C ALA A 65 7.22 -2.17 -12.02
N ALA A 66 6.46 -1.09 -12.13
CA ALA A 66 5.18 -0.96 -11.44
C ALA A 66 4.18 -2.08 -11.78
N ALA A 67 4.15 -2.55 -13.03
CA ALA A 67 3.36 -3.73 -13.39
C ALA A 67 3.84 -5.00 -12.66
N GLY A 68 5.16 -5.16 -12.49
CA GLY A 68 5.77 -6.25 -11.74
C GLY A 68 5.39 -6.22 -10.25
N ASP A 69 5.36 -5.04 -9.65
CA ASP A 69 5.02 -4.84 -8.24
C ASP A 69 3.51 -5.01 -7.99
N LEU A 70 2.66 -4.56 -8.93
CA LEU A 70 1.21 -4.62 -8.79
C LEU A 70 0.63 -6.02 -9.04
N ASN A 71 1.18 -6.79 -9.98
CA ASN A 71 0.60 -8.09 -10.35
C ASN A 71 0.43 -9.10 -9.20
N PRO A 72 1.38 -9.22 -8.24
CA PRO A 72 1.23 -10.11 -7.10
C PRO A 72 0.15 -9.70 -6.10
N VAL A 73 -0.21 -8.41 -6.03
CA VAL A 73 -0.98 -7.83 -4.91
C VAL A 73 -2.44 -7.51 -5.27
N LEU A 74 -2.77 -7.52 -6.57
CA LEU A 74 -4.13 -7.33 -7.07
C LEU A 74 -4.95 -8.62 -6.97
N ASN A 75 -6.23 -8.48 -6.66
CA ASN A 75 -7.09 -9.62 -6.31
C ASN A 75 -8.25 -9.87 -7.29
N ASN A 76 -8.56 -8.91 -8.15
CA ASN A 76 -9.73 -8.94 -9.03
C ASN A 76 -9.32 -8.95 -10.51
N LYS A 77 -10.03 -8.20 -11.36
CA LYS A 77 -9.95 -8.29 -12.83
C LYS A 77 -8.55 -8.04 -13.38
N MET A 78 -7.74 -7.21 -12.71
CA MET A 78 -6.38 -6.89 -13.14
C MET A 78 -5.30 -7.81 -12.54
N ARG A 79 -5.64 -8.78 -11.69
CA ARG A 79 -4.67 -9.73 -11.10
C ARG A 79 -3.90 -10.48 -12.16
N GLY A 80 -2.57 -10.32 -12.16
CA GLY A 80 -1.69 -10.95 -13.15
C GLY A 80 -1.81 -10.37 -14.57
N TYR A 81 -2.62 -9.34 -14.77
CA TYR A 81 -2.87 -8.72 -16.08
C TYR A 81 -2.25 -7.32 -16.21
N MET A 82 -1.57 -6.78 -15.19
CA MET A 82 -0.82 -5.53 -15.32
C MET A 82 0.36 -5.73 -16.29
N THR A 83 0.48 -4.83 -17.24
CA THR A 83 1.54 -4.78 -18.26
C THR A 83 2.06 -3.34 -18.30
N ALA A 84 3.24 -3.13 -18.88
CA ALA A 84 3.75 -1.77 -19.07
C ALA A 84 2.72 -0.86 -19.79
N TYR A 85 1.93 -1.41 -20.72
CA TYR A 85 0.90 -0.67 -21.45
C TYR A 85 -0.23 -0.18 -20.54
N ASN A 86 -0.96 -1.08 -19.88
CA ASN A 86 -2.09 -0.66 -19.04
C ASN A 86 -1.64 0.11 -17.79
N THR A 87 -0.44 -0.15 -17.27
CA THR A 87 0.18 0.67 -16.23
C THR A 87 0.44 2.10 -16.72
N SER A 88 0.91 2.28 -17.96
CA SER A 88 1.08 3.62 -18.55
C SER A 88 -0.25 4.37 -18.72
N CYS A 89 -1.34 3.64 -18.97
CA CYS A 89 -2.69 4.18 -19.07
C CYS A 89 -3.24 4.61 -17.71
N ALA A 90 -3.14 3.74 -16.70
CA ALA A 90 -3.49 4.07 -15.32
C ALA A 90 -2.65 5.26 -14.81
N ARG A 91 -1.36 5.32 -15.16
CA ARG A 91 -0.49 6.46 -14.83
C ARG A 91 -0.97 7.75 -15.48
N ALA A 92 -1.43 7.73 -16.73
CA ALA A 92 -1.98 8.91 -17.39
C ALA A 92 -3.23 9.44 -16.66
N VAL A 93 -4.10 8.54 -16.17
CA VAL A 93 -5.26 8.90 -15.34
C VAL A 93 -4.80 9.58 -14.04
N VAL A 94 -3.87 8.97 -13.31
CA VAL A 94 -3.32 9.53 -12.07
C VAL A 94 -2.71 10.91 -12.29
N GLN A 95 -1.92 11.08 -13.35
CA GLN A 95 -1.28 12.35 -13.67
C GLN A 95 -2.31 13.44 -14.01
N ALA A 96 -3.41 13.08 -14.69
CA ALA A 96 -4.49 14.02 -14.97
C ALA A 96 -5.23 14.44 -13.69
N VAL A 97 -5.46 13.51 -12.75
CA VAL A 97 -6.07 13.80 -11.44
C VAL A 97 -5.16 14.74 -10.64
N LYS A 98 -3.86 14.46 -10.59
CA LYS A 98 -2.85 15.34 -9.96
C LYS A 98 -2.84 16.74 -10.57
N ALA A 99 -2.84 16.83 -11.90
CA ALA A 99 -2.85 18.11 -12.61
C ALA A 99 -4.10 18.95 -12.30
N ARG A 100 -5.19 18.30 -11.86
CA ARG A 100 -6.42 18.96 -11.45
C ARG A 100 -6.46 19.35 -9.97
N GLY A 101 -5.38 19.08 -9.21
CA GLY A 101 -5.28 19.38 -7.79
C GLY A 101 -6.21 18.55 -6.91
N LEU A 102 -6.60 17.36 -7.39
CA LEU A 102 -7.38 16.39 -6.60
C LEU A 102 -6.43 15.42 -5.89
N ASN A 103 -6.96 14.64 -4.95
CA ASN A 103 -6.19 13.69 -4.15
C ASN A 103 -6.18 12.28 -4.77
N GLU A 104 -5.45 11.38 -4.13
CA GLU A 104 -5.31 9.99 -4.54
C GLU A 104 -6.64 9.23 -4.58
N TYR A 105 -7.55 9.51 -3.64
CA TYR A 105 -8.88 8.90 -3.63
C TYR A 105 -9.66 9.19 -4.92
N ALA A 106 -9.53 10.39 -5.50
CA ALA A 106 -10.10 10.70 -6.81
C ALA A 106 -9.45 9.89 -7.95
N ALA A 107 -8.16 9.57 -7.85
CA ALA A 107 -7.50 8.68 -8.80
C ALA A 107 -7.97 7.23 -8.64
N ALA A 108 -8.15 6.73 -7.43
CA ALA A 108 -8.72 5.41 -7.20
C ALA A 108 -10.14 5.29 -7.78
N ILE A 109 -10.98 6.33 -7.66
CA ILE A 109 -12.30 6.39 -8.32
C ILE A 109 -12.19 6.30 -9.84
N ALA A 110 -11.30 7.09 -10.44
CA ALA A 110 -11.10 7.09 -11.88
C ALA A 110 -10.52 5.75 -12.37
N ILE A 111 -9.58 5.15 -11.64
CA ILE A 111 -8.97 3.87 -11.99
C ILE A 111 -9.98 2.71 -11.83
N SER A 112 -10.77 2.67 -10.76
CA SER A 112 -11.85 1.68 -10.60
C SER A 112 -12.77 1.69 -11.81
N THR A 113 -13.09 2.88 -12.30
CA THR A 113 -13.85 3.07 -13.53
C THR A 113 -13.13 2.46 -14.74
N THR A 114 -11.86 2.81 -14.98
CA THR A 114 -11.14 2.30 -16.17
C THR A 114 -10.86 0.80 -16.12
N ILE A 115 -10.78 0.18 -14.93
CA ILE A 115 -10.69 -1.28 -14.80
C ILE A 115 -11.99 -1.94 -15.29
N VAL A 116 -13.14 -1.46 -14.83
CA VAL A 116 -14.45 -2.00 -15.24
C VAL A 116 -14.66 -1.84 -16.74
N GLU A 117 -14.42 -0.63 -17.26
CA GLU A 117 -14.74 -0.31 -18.66
C GLU A 117 -13.79 -0.98 -19.66
N THR A 118 -12.50 -1.07 -19.36
CA THR A 118 -11.49 -1.45 -20.37
C THR A 118 -10.34 -2.32 -19.86
N GLY A 119 -10.27 -2.62 -18.55
CA GLY A 119 -9.07 -3.22 -17.98
C GLY A 119 -7.85 -2.28 -18.09
N ASN A 120 -8.06 -0.98 -17.86
CA ASN A 120 -7.04 0.08 -17.98
C ASN A 120 -6.41 0.19 -19.38
N ALA A 121 -7.21 0.02 -20.44
CA ALA A 121 -6.74 0.13 -21.82
C ALA A 121 -7.43 1.26 -22.58
N ASN A 122 -6.66 2.07 -23.32
CA ASN A 122 -7.24 3.07 -24.21
C ASN A 122 -7.64 2.41 -25.53
N LEU A 123 -8.94 2.31 -25.82
CA LEU A 123 -9.46 1.54 -26.95
C LEU A 123 -10.04 2.44 -28.03
N ASP A 124 -9.92 2.03 -29.30
CA ASP A 124 -10.55 2.70 -30.45
C ASP A 124 -12.04 2.37 -30.61
N GLY A 125 -12.58 1.45 -29.80
CA GLY A 125 -13.96 0.99 -29.88
C GLY A 125 -14.42 0.25 -28.62
N GLY A 126 -15.67 -0.21 -28.68
CA GLY A 126 -16.41 -0.87 -27.61
C GLY A 126 -17.86 -1.05 -28.01
N ASP A 127 -18.79 -1.01 -27.04
CA ASP A 127 -20.22 -1.06 -27.35
C ASP A 127 -20.69 0.22 -28.08
N LEU A 128 -21.39 0.05 -29.21
CA LEU A 128 -21.91 1.12 -30.04
C LEU A 128 -20.82 2.14 -30.46
N ASP A 129 -20.88 3.38 -29.95
CA ASP A 129 -19.92 4.46 -30.25
C ASP A 129 -19.01 4.79 -29.05
N SER A 130 -18.95 3.92 -28.04
CA SER A 130 -18.04 4.04 -26.90
C SER A 130 -16.58 3.82 -27.30
N VAL A 131 -15.68 4.64 -26.76
CA VAL A 131 -14.23 4.56 -26.99
C VAL A 131 -13.46 5.01 -25.76
N GLY A 132 -12.16 4.73 -25.76
CA GLY A 132 -11.20 5.22 -24.78
C GLY A 132 -11.28 4.51 -23.43
N LEU A 133 -10.45 4.96 -22.48
CA LEU A 133 -10.28 4.35 -21.15
C LEU A 133 -11.59 4.17 -20.37
N PHE A 134 -12.49 5.13 -20.52
CA PHE A 134 -13.76 5.21 -19.79
C PHE A 134 -14.96 4.74 -20.61
N GLN A 135 -14.74 4.22 -21.84
CA GLN A 135 -15.82 3.82 -22.76
C GLN A 135 -16.91 4.90 -22.92
N GLN A 136 -16.49 6.17 -22.98
CA GLN A 136 -17.38 7.31 -23.09
C GLN A 136 -18.06 7.32 -24.47
N ARG A 137 -19.37 7.59 -24.53
CA ARG A 137 -20.17 7.76 -25.77
C ARG A 137 -19.92 9.12 -26.44
N ALA A 138 -20.34 9.32 -27.68
CA ALA A 138 -20.15 10.58 -28.41
C ALA A 138 -20.78 11.82 -27.72
N SER A 139 -21.75 11.62 -26.83
CA SER A 139 -22.30 12.69 -25.97
C SER A 139 -21.28 13.32 -25.02
N TRP A 140 -20.18 12.63 -24.72
CA TRP A 140 -19.07 13.16 -23.92
C TRP A 140 -18.07 13.96 -24.75
N GLY A 141 -18.15 13.94 -26.09
CA GLY A 141 -17.34 14.75 -26.99
C GLY A 141 -16.80 13.99 -28.20
N SER A 142 -15.85 14.60 -28.90
CA SER A 142 -15.28 14.04 -30.12
C SER A 142 -14.49 12.76 -29.85
N PHE A 143 -14.25 11.95 -30.90
CA PHE A 143 -13.41 10.75 -30.79
C PHE A 143 -12.01 11.07 -30.24
N ALA A 144 -11.40 12.15 -30.73
CA ALA A 144 -10.06 12.56 -30.29
C ALA A 144 -10.02 12.93 -28.81
N GLU A 145 -11.03 13.63 -28.29
CA GLU A 145 -11.08 13.97 -26.87
C GLU A 145 -11.36 12.76 -25.97
N ARG A 146 -12.15 11.79 -26.43
CA ARG A 146 -12.49 10.59 -25.65
C ARG A 146 -11.39 9.54 -25.64
N THR A 147 -10.52 9.57 -26.65
CA THR A 147 -9.33 8.70 -26.76
C THR A 147 -8.04 9.38 -26.31
N ASP A 148 -8.07 10.65 -25.91
CA ASP A 148 -6.98 11.33 -25.22
C ASP A 148 -7.14 11.15 -23.71
N PRO A 149 -6.28 10.38 -23.01
CA PRO A 149 -6.48 10.07 -21.60
C PRO A 149 -6.63 11.28 -20.69
N PRO A 150 -5.76 12.31 -20.74
CA PRO A 150 -5.93 13.48 -19.88
C PRO A 150 -7.28 14.18 -20.10
N THR A 151 -7.70 14.35 -21.35
CA THR A 151 -8.99 14.99 -21.66
C THR A 151 -10.17 14.13 -21.19
N ALA A 152 -10.15 12.83 -21.48
CA ALA A 152 -11.22 11.91 -21.08
C ALA A 152 -11.35 11.81 -19.54
N THR A 153 -10.22 11.75 -18.82
CA THR A 153 -10.19 11.78 -17.35
C THR A 153 -10.75 13.08 -16.81
N ASN A 154 -10.37 14.24 -17.37
CA ASN A 154 -10.91 15.52 -16.91
C ASN A 154 -12.43 15.61 -17.07
N LYS A 155 -12.98 15.11 -18.19
CA LYS A 155 -14.44 15.04 -18.39
C LYS A 155 -15.13 14.15 -17.36
N PHE A 156 -14.54 13.00 -17.03
CA PHE A 156 -15.03 12.15 -15.95
C PHE A 156 -15.03 12.90 -14.60
N LEU A 157 -13.94 13.59 -14.26
CA LEU A 157 -13.78 14.34 -13.02
C LEU A 157 -14.75 15.55 -12.93
N ASP A 158 -15.07 16.19 -14.06
CA ASP A 158 -16.08 17.25 -14.13
C ASP A 158 -17.46 16.71 -13.70
N VAL A 159 -17.86 15.56 -14.24
CA VAL A 159 -19.14 14.93 -13.90
C VAL A 159 -19.15 14.41 -12.46
N MET A 160 -18.03 13.85 -11.99
CA MET A 160 -17.86 13.45 -10.59
C MET A 160 -18.12 14.62 -9.65
N GLN A 161 -17.46 15.76 -9.85
CA GLN A 161 -17.65 16.93 -8.99
C GLN A 161 -19.04 17.56 -9.11
N ALA A 162 -19.68 17.47 -10.27
CA ALA A 162 -21.05 17.96 -10.45
C ALA A 162 -22.06 17.14 -9.63
N PHE A 163 -21.86 15.81 -9.55
CA PHE A 163 -22.69 14.95 -8.72
C PHE A 163 -22.34 15.01 -7.23
N TYR A 164 -21.07 15.28 -6.93
CA TYR A 164 -20.53 15.28 -5.58
C TYR A 164 -19.88 16.65 -5.26
N PRO A 165 -20.69 17.72 -5.12
CA PRO A 165 -20.17 19.05 -4.85
C PRO A 165 -19.50 19.11 -3.48
N ASN A 166 -18.60 20.09 -3.30
CA ASN A 166 -17.85 20.32 -2.06
C ASN A 166 -16.99 19.12 -1.62
N GLY A 167 -16.58 18.26 -2.55
CA GLY A 167 -15.71 17.13 -2.22
C GLY A 167 -16.42 15.94 -1.58
N SER A 168 -17.76 15.86 -1.62
CA SER A 168 -18.49 14.75 -0.99
C SER A 168 -18.19 13.36 -1.58
N TRP A 169 -17.53 13.31 -2.74
CA TRP A 169 -16.98 12.09 -3.31
C TRP A 169 -15.90 11.47 -2.41
N ASN A 170 -15.20 12.28 -1.61
CA ASN A 170 -14.07 11.85 -0.78
C ASN A 170 -14.49 10.99 0.43
N THR A 171 -15.79 10.89 0.70
CA THR A 171 -16.36 10.07 1.79
C THR A 171 -17.43 9.11 1.29
N THR A 172 -17.61 9.01 -0.04
CA THR A 172 -18.58 8.12 -0.67
C THR A 172 -17.83 6.91 -1.21
N PRO A 173 -18.31 5.67 -1.03
CA PRO A 173 -17.62 4.48 -1.54
C PRO A 173 -17.24 4.60 -3.02
N ILE A 174 -16.00 4.25 -3.35
CA ILE A 174 -15.41 4.39 -4.71
C ILE A 174 -16.35 3.85 -5.80
N GLY A 175 -16.85 2.63 -5.61
CA GLY A 175 -17.73 1.98 -6.58
C GLY A 175 -19.04 2.74 -6.81
N ASP A 176 -19.61 3.33 -5.75
CA ASP A 176 -20.84 4.12 -5.85
C ASP A 176 -20.60 5.42 -6.62
N VAL A 177 -19.48 6.10 -6.37
CA VAL A 177 -19.11 7.31 -7.11
C VAL A 177 -18.88 6.99 -8.58
N ALA A 178 -18.07 5.96 -8.88
CA ALA A 178 -17.76 5.53 -10.23
C ALA A 178 -19.02 5.15 -11.02
N ALA A 179 -19.87 4.30 -10.45
CA ALA A 179 -21.14 3.90 -11.07
C ALA A 179 -22.09 5.10 -11.26
N ARG A 180 -22.11 6.06 -10.32
CA ARG A 180 -22.95 7.26 -10.45
C ARG A 180 -22.51 8.17 -11.60
N VAL A 181 -21.20 8.26 -11.85
CA VAL A 181 -20.65 9.04 -12.97
C VAL A 181 -20.93 8.35 -14.30
N GLN A 182 -20.68 7.03 -14.38
CA GLN A 182 -20.85 6.28 -15.63
C GLN A 182 -22.29 5.95 -15.99
N ARG A 183 -23.18 5.83 -14.99
CA ARG A 183 -24.60 5.51 -15.15
C ARG A 183 -24.82 4.23 -16.00
N PRO A 184 -24.20 3.10 -15.62
CA PRO A 184 -24.48 1.82 -16.27
C PRO A 184 -25.95 1.42 -16.06
N ALA A 185 -26.43 0.40 -16.77
CA ALA A 185 -27.68 -0.24 -16.39
C ALA A 185 -27.59 -0.73 -14.93
N GLU A 186 -28.69 -0.61 -14.17
CA GLU A 186 -28.72 -0.82 -12.71
C GLU A 186 -28.11 -2.17 -12.29
N GLN A 187 -28.40 -3.22 -13.05
CA GLN A 187 -27.88 -4.57 -12.81
C GLN A 187 -26.35 -4.70 -12.92
N TYR A 188 -25.65 -3.72 -13.47
CA TYR A 188 -24.19 -3.73 -13.65
C TYR A 188 -23.46 -2.72 -12.75
N ALA A 189 -24.18 -1.90 -11.97
CA ALA A 189 -23.57 -0.89 -11.10
C ALA A 189 -22.63 -1.48 -10.04
N TYR A 190 -22.88 -2.71 -9.60
CA TYR A 190 -22.05 -3.37 -8.58
C TYR A 190 -20.60 -3.63 -9.03
N ARG A 191 -20.33 -3.70 -10.35
CA ARG A 191 -19.00 -4.06 -10.89
C ARG A 191 -17.92 -3.08 -10.45
N TYR A 192 -18.23 -1.79 -10.33
CA TYR A 192 -17.26 -0.78 -9.89
C TYR A 192 -16.84 -0.97 -8.43
N ALA A 193 -17.74 -1.46 -7.57
CA ALA A 193 -17.39 -1.74 -6.18
C ALA A 193 -16.45 -2.96 -6.05
N VAL A 194 -16.54 -3.93 -6.97
CA VAL A 194 -15.64 -5.10 -7.00
C VAL A 194 -14.19 -4.67 -7.22
N GLU A 195 -13.97 -3.72 -8.13
CA GLU A 195 -12.63 -3.29 -8.53
C GLU A 195 -12.05 -2.18 -7.63
N ALA A 196 -12.82 -1.68 -6.66
CA ALA A 196 -12.43 -0.52 -5.85
C ALA A 196 -11.12 -0.74 -5.06
N ALA A 197 -10.95 -1.90 -4.42
CA ALA A 197 -9.75 -2.19 -3.64
C ALA A 197 -8.49 -2.25 -4.51
N ASP A 198 -8.56 -2.95 -5.65
CA ASP A 198 -7.46 -3.02 -6.61
C ASP A 198 -7.15 -1.64 -7.22
N ALA A 199 -8.17 -0.82 -7.44
CA ALA A 199 -7.99 0.54 -7.93
C ALA A 199 -7.26 1.44 -6.93
N VAL A 200 -7.49 1.28 -5.62
CA VAL A 200 -6.72 1.99 -4.59
C VAL A 200 -5.26 1.58 -4.65
N LYS A 201 -4.94 0.28 -4.67
CA LYS A 201 -3.56 -0.21 -4.80
C LYS A 201 -2.84 0.35 -6.03
N ILE A 202 -3.49 0.34 -7.19
CA ILE A 202 -2.93 0.90 -8.42
C ILE A 202 -2.78 2.42 -8.31
N ALA A 203 -3.79 3.12 -7.79
CA ALA A 203 -3.75 4.57 -7.63
C ALA A 203 -2.60 4.96 -6.69
N HIS A 204 -2.49 4.33 -5.53
CA HIS A 204 -1.41 4.52 -4.55
C HIS A 204 -0.03 4.37 -5.16
N HIS A 205 0.23 3.19 -5.73
CA HIS A 205 1.52 2.88 -6.33
C HIS A 205 1.90 3.87 -7.45
N LEU A 206 0.92 4.32 -8.26
CA LEU A 206 1.17 5.23 -9.38
C LEU A 206 1.09 6.71 -9.00
N TRP A 207 0.43 7.03 -7.89
CA TRP A 207 0.44 8.35 -7.28
C TRP A 207 1.88 8.66 -6.91
N GLY A 208 2.66 7.67 -6.46
CA GLY A 208 4.02 7.93 -6.02
C GLY A 208 3.98 8.91 -4.86
N VAL A 209 3.03 8.69 -3.94
CA VAL A 209 3.33 8.93 -2.53
C VAL A 209 4.59 8.10 -2.29
N PRO A 210 5.74 8.71 -1.96
CA PRO A 210 6.83 7.92 -1.42
C PRO A 210 6.21 7.13 -0.26
N GLN A 211 6.34 5.81 -0.21
CA GLN A 211 6.45 5.23 1.12
C GLN A 211 7.77 5.81 1.62
N GLY A 212 7.67 6.91 2.35
CA GLY A 212 8.82 7.58 2.89
C GLY A 212 9.49 6.58 3.80
N ARG A 213 10.81 6.69 3.87
CA ARG A 213 11.57 5.82 4.73
C ARG A 213 11.17 6.16 6.16
N ALA A 214 10.78 5.17 6.93
CA ALA A 214 10.41 5.40 8.30
C ALA A 214 11.53 6.12 9.06
N ASP A 215 11.14 7.23 9.67
CA ASP A 215 12.00 8.08 10.47
C ASP A 215 12.01 7.61 11.92
N ILE A 216 13.01 8.08 12.68
CA ILE A 216 12.99 7.86 14.12
C ILE A 216 12.25 9.02 14.77
N VAL A 217 11.25 8.70 15.59
CA VAL A 217 10.56 9.68 16.43
C VAL A 217 10.76 9.32 17.89
N ARG A 218 11.33 10.25 18.67
CA ARG A 218 11.35 10.17 20.13
C ARG A 218 10.26 11.06 20.71
N ILE A 219 9.34 10.43 21.42
CA ILE A 219 8.31 11.10 22.20
C ILE A 219 8.93 11.51 23.54
N ASN A 220 9.04 12.80 23.80
CA ASN A 220 9.64 13.32 25.03
C ASN A 220 8.68 13.25 26.21
N THR A 221 9.23 13.29 27.42
CA THR A 221 8.45 13.20 28.67
C THR A 221 7.50 14.38 28.87
N ASP A 222 7.73 15.48 28.15
CA ASP A 222 6.87 16.66 28.11
C ASP A 222 5.90 16.65 26.90
N GLY A 223 5.79 15.52 26.19
CA GLY A 223 4.93 15.35 25.02
C GLY A 223 5.39 16.07 23.75
N THR A 224 6.57 16.69 23.75
CA THR A 224 7.22 17.14 22.52
C THR A 224 7.82 15.97 21.74
N LEU A 225 8.07 16.15 20.45
CA LEU A 225 8.62 15.13 19.57
C LEU A 225 10.00 15.56 19.06
N THR A 226 10.97 14.66 19.12
CA THR A 226 12.28 14.81 18.46
C THR A 226 12.36 13.81 17.32
N GLY A 227 12.62 14.27 16.11
CA GLY A 227 12.73 13.42 14.91
C GLY A 227 14.14 13.33 14.37
N TRP A 228 14.49 12.19 13.76
CA TRP A 228 15.67 12.03 12.91
C TRP A 228 15.21 11.55 11.55
N HIS A 229 15.37 12.40 10.54
CA HIS A 229 14.99 12.06 9.17
C HIS A 229 15.93 10.98 8.60
N ASN A 230 15.35 9.95 8.00
CA ASN A 230 16.01 8.80 7.41
C ASN A 230 16.52 9.15 6.00
N ASN A 231 17.84 9.32 5.85
CA ASN A 231 18.42 9.48 4.51
C ASN A 231 18.83 8.14 3.90
N ASP A 232 19.30 7.21 4.74
CA ASP A 232 19.58 5.82 4.41
C ASP A 232 19.94 5.01 5.67
N ALA A 233 18.93 4.54 6.40
CA ALA A 233 19.07 3.89 7.70
C ALA A 233 20.05 2.71 7.70
N PHE A 234 20.02 1.87 6.65
CA PHE A 234 20.90 0.69 6.56
C PHE A 234 22.37 1.03 6.32
N THR A 235 22.69 2.26 5.92
CA THR A 235 24.06 2.79 5.91
C THR A 235 24.37 3.71 7.10
N GLY A 236 23.44 3.79 8.07
CA GLY A 236 23.55 4.59 9.28
C GLY A 236 23.37 6.09 9.05
N GLN A 237 22.75 6.50 7.95
CA GLN A 237 22.61 7.90 7.57
C GLN A 237 21.28 8.48 8.06
N TRP A 238 21.38 9.30 9.10
CA TRP A 238 20.28 10.07 9.67
C TRP A 238 20.63 11.56 9.66
N ASN A 239 19.63 12.41 9.46
CA ASN A 239 19.80 13.84 9.71
C ASN A 239 20.01 14.11 11.21
N ALA A 240 20.52 15.30 11.52
CA ALA A 240 20.58 15.78 12.90
C ALA A 240 19.16 15.86 13.51
N PRO A 241 19.01 15.64 14.83
CA PRO A 241 17.71 15.67 15.47
C PRO A 241 17.00 17.02 15.29
N ALA A 242 15.74 16.97 14.87
CA ALA A 242 14.86 18.12 14.75
C ALA A 242 13.79 18.10 15.86
N ASN A 243 13.35 19.29 16.30
CA ASN A 243 12.15 19.41 17.11
C ASN A 243 10.95 19.43 16.17
N LEU A 244 10.10 18.41 16.26
CA LEU A 244 8.90 18.30 15.41
C LEU A 244 7.69 19.01 16.02
N GLY A 245 7.83 19.66 17.18
CA GLY A 245 6.70 20.20 17.93
C GLY A 245 6.11 19.15 18.87
N GLY A 246 4.79 18.98 18.87
CA GLY A 246 4.08 18.02 19.72
C GLY A 246 2.85 18.61 20.41
N VAL A 247 2.24 17.84 21.31
CA VAL A 247 0.89 18.13 21.86
C VAL A 247 0.90 18.73 23.26
N GLY A 248 2.07 19.22 23.72
CA GLY A 248 2.30 19.72 25.07
C GLY A 248 2.39 18.58 26.12
N PRO A 249 2.41 18.91 27.43
CA PRO A 249 2.67 17.93 28.50
C PRO A 249 1.58 16.88 28.56
N VAL A 250 1.93 15.68 28.07
CA VAL A 250 1.08 14.49 28.07
C VAL A 250 1.90 13.27 28.45
N ASP A 251 1.23 12.23 28.92
CA ASP A 251 1.81 10.91 29.09
C ASP A 251 2.21 10.35 27.71
N HIS A 252 3.52 10.21 27.47
CA HIS A 252 4.08 9.76 26.20
C HIS A 252 3.57 8.38 25.77
N THR A 253 3.12 7.53 26.71
CA THR A 253 2.61 6.19 26.40
C THR A 253 1.24 6.21 25.73
N ARG A 254 0.59 7.37 25.70
CA ARG A 254 -0.70 7.63 25.04
C ARG A 254 -0.57 8.21 23.64
N LEU A 255 0.66 8.43 23.17
CA LEU A 255 0.93 8.92 21.83
C LEU A 255 1.30 7.75 20.91
N GLN A 256 0.67 7.73 19.74
CA GLN A 256 0.93 6.79 18.66
C GLN A 256 1.04 7.56 17.34
N LEU A 257 1.68 6.94 16.35
CA LEU A 257 1.84 7.45 15.00
C LEU A 257 1.22 6.43 14.04
N ALA A 258 0.40 6.89 13.10
CA ALA A 258 -0.14 6.09 12.01
C ALA A 258 -0.73 7.00 10.94
N ASP A 259 -0.65 6.60 9.67
CA ASP A 259 -1.26 7.31 8.54
C ASP A 259 -2.80 7.15 8.58
N LEU A 260 -3.54 8.19 8.98
CA LEU A 260 -5.00 8.12 9.11
C LEU A 260 -5.75 8.61 7.87
N ASP A 261 -5.10 9.35 6.98
CA ASP A 261 -5.71 9.94 5.78
C ASP A 261 -5.25 9.29 4.47
N GLY A 262 -4.24 8.43 4.53
CA GLY A 262 -3.71 7.64 3.43
C GLY A 262 -2.72 8.40 2.57
N ASP A 263 -2.09 9.45 3.11
CA ASP A 263 -1.17 10.30 2.38
C ASP A 263 0.30 9.84 2.46
N GLY A 264 0.54 8.66 3.05
CA GLY A 264 1.85 8.03 3.29
C GLY A 264 2.51 8.46 4.59
N ARG A 265 2.12 9.61 5.13
CA ARG A 265 2.81 10.20 6.29
C ARG A 265 2.01 9.92 7.54
N SER A 266 2.72 9.51 8.57
CA SER A 266 2.08 9.18 9.84
C SER A 266 1.57 10.42 10.56
N ASP A 267 0.31 10.36 10.97
CA ASP A 267 -0.34 11.34 11.81
C ASP A 267 -0.10 11.07 13.29
N LEU A 268 -0.18 12.12 14.10
CA LEU A 268 -0.01 12.01 15.54
C LEU A 268 -1.36 11.76 16.21
N ILE A 269 -1.45 10.70 17.00
CA ILE A 269 -2.67 10.28 17.68
C ILE A 269 -2.43 10.30 19.19
N ARG A 270 -3.36 10.90 19.93
CA ARG A 270 -3.41 10.87 21.38
C ARG A 270 -4.62 10.09 21.86
N ILE A 271 -4.36 9.08 22.67
CA ILE A 271 -5.39 8.27 23.33
C ILE A 271 -5.74 8.91 24.68
N GLU A 272 -6.91 9.55 24.73
CA GLU A 272 -7.39 10.24 25.92
C GLU A 272 -7.70 9.26 27.07
N PRO A 273 -7.66 9.69 28.34
CA PRO A 273 -7.96 8.83 29.49
C PRO A 273 -9.35 8.17 29.48
N ASN A 274 -10.32 8.77 28.79
CA ASN A 274 -11.67 8.26 28.60
C ASN A 274 -11.81 7.32 27.38
N GLY A 275 -10.73 7.07 26.65
CA GLY A 275 -10.72 6.23 25.45
C GLY A 275 -11.16 6.93 24.16
N THR A 276 -11.39 8.25 24.17
CA THR A 276 -11.50 9.03 22.93
C THR A 276 -10.12 9.27 22.33
N LEU A 277 -10.08 9.60 21.04
CA LEU A 277 -8.88 9.81 20.27
C LEU A 277 -8.86 11.26 19.75
N THR A 278 -7.74 11.94 19.96
CA THR A 278 -7.45 13.25 19.36
C THR A 278 -6.30 13.07 18.38
N ALA A 279 -6.42 13.54 17.15
CA ALA A 279 -5.36 13.43 16.15
C ALA A 279 -4.97 14.78 15.53
N TRP A 280 -3.72 14.85 15.08
CA TRP A 280 -3.13 15.98 14.36
C TRP A 280 -2.63 15.47 13.02
N TRP A 281 -3.13 16.06 11.95
CA TRP A 281 -2.69 15.72 10.61
C TRP A 281 -1.28 16.26 10.36
N ASN A 282 -0.39 15.39 9.89
CA ASN A 282 0.96 15.72 9.47
C ASN A 282 0.98 16.34 8.06
N ASN A 283 1.24 17.66 7.96
CA ASN A 283 1.46 18.29 6.66
C ASN A 283 2.93 18.34 6.25
N ASN A 284 3.85 18.26 7.22
CA ASN A 284 5.31 18.14 7.12
C ASN A 284 5.91 18.31 8.55
N ALA A 285 6.11 17.21 9.27
CA ALA A 285 6.48 17.24 10.68
C ALA A 285 7.89 17.82 10.89
N PHE A 286 8.83 17.58 9.96
CA PHE A 286 10.18 18.15 10.03
C PHE A 286 10.22 19.66 9.82
N ALA A 287 9.22 20.24 9.14
CA ALA A 287 8.99 21.67 9.09
C ALA A 287 8.16 22.20 10.27
N GLY A 288 7.80 21.34 11.24
CA GLY A 288 6.95 21.67 12.38
C GLY A 288 5.49 21.93 12.01
N GLN A 289 5.02 21.40 10.88
CA GLN A 289 3.70 21.68 10.32
C GLN A 289 2.70 20.57 10.69
N TRP A 290 2.05 20.77 11.84
CA TRP A 290 0.89 19.99 12.26
C TRP A 290 -0.38 20.81 12.12
N ASN A 291 -1.46 20.18 11.68
CA ASN A 291 -2.77 20.82 11.68
C ASN A 291 -3.32 21.00 13.11
N SER A 292 -4.44 21.72 13.23
CA SER A 292 -5.15 21.80 14.51
C SER A 292 -5.72 20.42 14.89
N PRO A 293 -5.74 20.06 16.19
CA PRO A 293 -6.24 18.77 16.63
C PRO A 293 -7.72 18.59 16.33
N VAL A 294 -8.09 17.37 15.97
CA VAL A 294 -9.48 16.94 15.77
C VAL A 294 -9.79 15.75 16.67
N ASN A 295 -10.98 15.72 17.25
CA ASN A 295 -11.50 14.52 17.91
C ASN A 295 -11.96 13.55 16.82
N ILE A 296 -11.30 12.41 16.73
CA ILE A 296 -11.59 11.39 15.71
C ILE A 296 -12.50 10.27 16.25
N GLY A 297 -13.21 10.52 17.36
CA GLY A 297 -14.07 9.56 18.02
C GLY A 297 -13.31 8.70 19.05
N GLY A 298 -13.60 7.40 19.08
CA GLY A 298 -12.93 6.46 19.98
C GLY A 298 -13.75 5.21 20.22
N VAL A 299 -13.08 4.12 20.59
CA VAL A 299 -13.67 2.78 20.72
C VAL A 299 -13.93 2.36 22.17
N GLY A 300 -13.93 3.33 23.09
CA GLY A 300 -14.33 3.12 24.49
C GLY A 300 -13.36 2.27 25.32
N SER A 301 -12.09 2.16 24.92
CA SER A 301 -11.06 1.49 25.73
C SER A 301 -10.34 2.51 26.61
N THR A 302 -10.41 2.34 27.94
CA THR A 302 -9.60 3.14 28.88
C THR A 302 -8.15 2.63 28.99
N ASP A 303 -7.90 1.40 28.56
CA ASP A 303 -6.56 0.83 28.45
C ASP A 303 -5.98 1.14 27.06
N HIS A 304 -5.14 2.19 27.00
CA HIS A 304 -4.50 2.66 25.76
C HIS A 304 -3.46 1.66 25.22
N THR A 305 -2.93 0.75 26.06
CA THR A 305 -1.88 -0.20 25.66
C THR A 305 -2.39 -1.32 24.75
N ARG A 306 -3.72 -1.41 24.59
CA ARG A 306 -4.42 -2.39 23.77
C ARG A 306 -4.83 -1.88 22.39
N LEU A 307 -4.65 -0.58 22.12
CA LEU A 307 -4.96 -0.01 20.82
C LEU A 307 -3.75 -0.08 19.89
N ARG A 308 -4.00 -0.42 18.63
CA ARG A 308 -3.06 -0.42 17.51
C ARG A 308 -3.72 0.24 16.31
N PHE A 309 -2.91 0.77 15.42
CA PHE A 309 -3.34 1.28 14.13
C PHE A 309 -2.60 0.53 13.04
N ALA A 310 -3.30 0.09 11.99
CA ALA A 310 -2.77 -0.74 10.92
C ALA A 310 -3.73 -0.71 9.73
N ASP A 311 -3.24 -0.57 8.50
CA ASP A 311 -4.09 -0.69 7.31
C ASP A 311 -4.45 -2.18 7.09
N LEU A 312 -5.69 -2.60 7.39
CA LEU A 312 -6.07 -4.00 7.30
C LEU A 312 -6.69 -4.39 5.97
N ASP A 313 -7.10 -3.44 5.13
CA ASP A 313 -7.73 -3.72 3.84
C ASP A 313 -6.95 -3.24 2.60
N GLY A 314 -5.90 -2.47 2.81
CA GLY A 314 -4.96 -2.01 1.79
C GLY A 314 -5.46 -0.75 1.10
N ASP A 315 -6.25 0.08 1.79
CA ASP A 315 -6.75 1.33 1.26
C ASP A 315 -5.85 2.55 1.52
N GLY A 316 -4.68 2.30 2.14
CA GLY A 316 -3.69 3.28 2.53
C GLY A 316 -3.93 3.88 3.92
N ARG A 317 -5.12 3.70 4.52
CA ARG A 317 -5.49 4.35 5.77
C ARG A 317 -5.43 3.36 6.92
N ALA A 318 -4.78 3.75 7.99
CA ALA A 318 -4.69 2.91 9.17
C ALA A 318 -6.07 2.73 9.83
N ASP A 319 -6.47 1.47 9.97
CA ASP A 319 -7.62 1.03 10.74
C ASP A 319 -7.29 0.95 12.23
N LEU A 320 -8.32 1.00 13.08
CA LEU A 320 -8.16 0.89 14.52
C LEU A 320 -8.38 -0.54 14.98
N VAL A 321 -7.41 -1.11 15.70
CA VAL A 321 -7.49 -2.45 16.28
C VAL A 321 -7.40 -2.37 17.80
N ARG A 322 -8.27 -3.10 18.49
CA ARG A 322 -8.21 -3.34 19.94
C ARG A 322 -7.91 -4.80 20.21
N VAL A 323 -6.88 -5.04 21.01
CA VAL A 323 -6.55 -6.36 21.55
C VAL A 323 -7.36 -6.60 22.83
N GLU A 324 -8.31 -7.52 22.76
CA GLU A 324 -9.18 -7.88 23.87
C GLU A 324 -8.42 -8.66 24.97
N ALA A 325 -9.04 -8.78 26.15
CA ALA A 325 -8.40 -9.42 27.31
C ALA A 325 -8.09 -10.91 27.08
N ASP A 326 -8.84 -11.57 26.22
CA ASP A 326 -8.67 -12.97 25.83
C ASP A 326 -7.74 -13.16 24.61
N GLY A 327 -7.19 -12.07 24.06
CA GLY A 327 -6.35 -12.09 22.87
C GLY A 327 -7.11 -12.10 21.55
N ALA A 328 -8.45 -12.00 21.58
CA ALA A 328 -9.22 -11.66 20.38
C ALA A 328 -8.91 -10.23 19.92
N LEU A 329 -9.17 -9.97 18.66
CA LEU A 329 -8.93 -8.70 18.00
C LEU A 329 -10.26 -8.15 17.50
N THR A 330 -10.62 -6.96 17.95
CA THR A 330 -11.73 -6.18 17.40
C THR A 330 -11.16 -5.05 16.57
N ALA A 331 -11.63 -4.88 15.34
CA ALA A 331 -11.21 -3.79 14.46
C ALA A 331 -12.37 -2.90 14.01
N TRP A 332 -12.03 -1.67 13.67
CA TRP A 332 -12.90 -0.67 13.09
C TRP A 332 -12.21 -0.10 11.86
N ARG A 333 -12.82 -0.28 10.69
CA ARG A 333 -12.31 0.26 9.44
C ARG A 333 -12.35 1.78 9.47
N ASN A 334 -11.28 2.42 9.01
CA ASN A 334 -11.20 3.85 8.81
C ASN A 334 -11.98 4.25 7.55
N LEU A 335 -13.16 4.85 7.73
CA LEU A 335 -13.96 5.36 6.61
C LEU A 335 -13.60 6.81 6.29
N ASN A 336 -13.29 7.58 7.34
CA ASN A 336 -12.67 8.90 7.34
C ASN A 336 -12.45 9.33 8.81
N ALA A 337 -11.32 8.93 9.40
CA ALA A 337 -11.01 9.14 10.82
C ALA A 337 -11.05 10.62 11.21
N PHE A 338 -10.53 11.53 10.40
CA PHE A 338 -10.58 12.97 10.67
C PHE A 338 -11.99 13.57 10.65
N ALA A 339 -12.97 12.88 10.05
CA ALA A 339 -14.39 13.20 10.20
C ALA A 339 -15.10 12.42 11.33
N GLY A 340 -14.34 11.67 12.14
CA GLY A 340 -14.84 10.80 13.19
C GLY A 340 -15.59 9.56 12.68
N GLN A 341 -15.34 9.15 11.43
CA GLN A 341 -16.09 8.08 10.77
C GLN A 341 -15.30 6.77 10.79
N TRP A 342 -15.76 5.85 11.64
CA TRP A 342 -15.29 4.47 11.74
C TRP A 342 -16.43 3.50 11.39
N SER A 343 -16.11 2.31 10.88
CA SER A 343 -17.11 1.27 10.68
C SER A 343 -17.71 0.77 12.01
N ALA A 344 -18.71 -0.10 11.93
CA ALA A 344 -19.07 -0.94 13.07
C ALA A 344 -17.88 -1.84 13.48
N PRO A 345 -17.75 -2.19 14.78
CA PRO A 345 -16.73 -3.13 15.25
C PRO A 345 -16.90 -4.49 14.58
N THR A 346 -15.77 -5.06 14.14
CA THR A 346 -15.72 -6.41 13.59
C THR A 346 -14.70 -7.23 14.36
N ASN A 347 -15.07 -8.46 14.72
CA ASN A 347 -14.11 -9.42 15.28
C ASN A 347 -13.27 -9.97 14.12
N ILE A 348 -11.97 -9.73 14.16
CA ILE A 348 -11.02 -10.16 13.12
C ILE A 348 -10.26 -11.43 13.53
N GLY A 349 -10.78 -12.18 14.49
CA GLY A 349 -10.19 -13.40 15.04
C GLY A 349 -9.28 -13.11 16.24
N GLY A 350 -8.28 -13.97 16.45
CA GLY A 350 -7.31 -13.81 17.52
C GLY A 350 -6.16 -14.79 17.33
N VAL A 351 -4.96 -14.39 17.73
CA VAL A 351 -3.74 -15.20 17.57
C VAL A 351 -3.33 -15.91 18.85
N GLY A 352 -4.27 -16.10 19.78
CA GLY A 352 -4.09 -16.93 20.97
C GLY A 352 -3.05 -16.40 21.97
N SER A 353 -2.75 -15.10 21.96
CA SER A 353 -1.88 -14.44 22.94
C SER A 353 -2.68 -13.52 23.83
N THR A 354 -2.68 -13.76 25.13
CA THR A 354 -3.24 -12.82 26.12
C THR A 354 -2.29 -11.67 26.47
N ASP A 355 -1.01 -11.80 26.10
CA ASP A 355 -0.04 -10.71 26.19
C ASP A 355 -0.11 -9.84 24.93
N HIS A 356 -0.94 -8.79 25.00
CA HIS A 356 -1.14 -7.82 23.91
C HIS A 356 0.12 -7.03 23.56
N THR A 357 1.11 -6.95 24.45
CA THR A 357 2.33 -6.18 24.21
C THR A 357 3.25 -6.86 23.18
N ARG A 358 3.00 -8.12 22.84
CA ARG A 358 3.76 -8.92 21.86
C ARG A 358 3.24 -8.83 20.43
N LEU A 359 2.08 -8.23 20.24
CA LEU A 359 1.46 -8.11 18.92
C LEU A 359 1.93 -6.85 18.21
N ARG A 360 2.23 -6.98 16.93
CA ARG A 360 2.57 -5.91 15.99
C ARG A 360 1.76 -6.11 14.72
N PHE A 361 1.59 -5.01 13.99
CA PHE A 361 1.04 -5.01 12.65
C PHE A 361 2.00 -4.27 11.74
N ALA A 362 2.29 -4.83 10.58
CA ALA A 362 3.13 -4.21 9.55
C ALA A 362 2.97 -5.00 8.25
N ASP A 363 3.04 -4.33 7.10
CA ASP A 363 3.06 -4.99 5.78
C ASP A 363 4.42 -5.67 5.58
N LEU A 364 4.46 -6.99 5.49
CA LEU A 364 5.71 -7.74 5.34
C LEU A 364 5.98 -8.20 3.90
N ASP A 365 5.00 -8.08 3.00
CA ASP A 365 5.07 -8.59 1.63
C ASP A 365 4.75 -7.55 0.54
N ALA A 366 4.56 -6.29 0.94
CA ALA A 366 4.25 -5.13 0.11
C ALA A 366 2.91 -5.26 -0.64
N ASP A 367 1.93 -5.95 -0.08
CA ASP A 367 0.58 -6.05 -0.67
C ASP A 367 -0.35 -4.87 -0.32
N GLY A 368 0.14 -3.95 0.51
CA GLY A 368 -0.55 -2.78 1.04
C GLY A 368 -1.30 -3.08 2.35
N ARG A 369 -1.41 -4.33 2.78
CA ARG A 369 -2.13 -4.72 3.99
C ARG A 369 -1.14 -5.08 5.07
N SER A 370 -1.41 -4.55 6.26
CA SER A 370 -0.66 -4.92 7.45
C SER A 370 -0.95 -6.38 7.83
N ASP A 371 0.13 -7.15 7.94
CA ASP A 371 0.15 -8.49 8.50
C ASP A 371 0.17 -8.45 10.02
N LEU A 372 -0.14 -9.59 10.65
CA LEU A 372 -0.08 -9.73 12.09
C LEU A 372 1.19 -10.49 12.50
N ILE A 373 1.96 -9.90 13.41
CA ILE A 373 3.19 -10.47 13.94
C ILE A 373 3.06 -10.65 15.44
N ARG A 374 3.50 -11.80 15.94
CA ARG A 374 3.70 -12.06 17.38
C ARG A 374 5.16 -12.34 17.67
N ILE A 375 5.71 -11.59 18.63
CA ILE A 375 7.07 -11.80 19.14
C ILE A 375 7.00 -12.76 20.35
N GLU A 376 7.48 -13.97 20.16
CA GLU A 376 7.50 -15.01 21.18
C GLU A 376 8.50 -14.70 22.31
N ALA A 377 8.34 -15.35 23.46
CA ALA A 377 9.22 -15.13 24.62
C ALA A 377 10.69 -15.50 24.36
N ASN A 378 10.94 -16.43 23.42
CA ASN A 378 12.29 -16.80 22.97
C ASN A 378 12.82 -15.91 21.84
N GLY A 379 12.05 -14.89 21.42
CA GLY A 379 12.36 -13.98 20.32
C GLY A 379 12.17 -14.55 18.92
N THR A 380 11.51 -15.70 18.76
CA THR A 380 10.94 -16.12 17.47
C THR A 380 9.84 -15.15 17.07
N LEU A 381 9.72 -14.86 15.77
CA LEU A 381 8.63 -14.08 15.22
C LEU A 381 7.68 -15.04 14.49
N THR A 382 6.42 -15.04 14.89
CA THR A 382 5.35 -15.75 14.19
C THR A 382 4.54 -14.74 13.42
N GLY A 383 4.38 -14.93 12.10
CA GLY A 383 3.61 -14.06 11.21
C GLY A 383 2.35 -14.75 10.69
N TRP A 384 1.30 -13.97 10.51
CA TRP A 384 0.05 -14.37 9.85
C TRP A 384 -0.22 -13.39 8.71
N TRP A 385 -0.23 -13.91 7.48
CA TRP A 385 -0.61 -13.13 6.31
C TRP A 385 -2.05 -12.62 6.39
N ASN A 386 -2.25 -11.36 6.02
CA ASN A 386 -3.55 -10.74 5.92
C ASN A 386 -4.23 -11.06 4.57
N ASN A 387 -5.03 -12.12 4.53
CA ASN A 387 -5.78 -12.49 3.32
C ASN A 387 -7.12 -11.73 3.20
N ASN A 388 -7.72 -11.33 4.31
CA ASN A 388 -8.86 -10.41 4.44
C ASN A 388 -9.21 -10.29 5.94
N ALA A 389 -8.36 -9.61 6.71
CA ALA A 389 -8.46 -9.54 8.16
C ALA A 389 -9.82 -9.04 8.64
N LEU A 390 -10.41 -8.04 7.97
CA LEU A 390 -11.74 -7.52 8.31
C LEU A 390 -12.89 -8.53 8.08
N ALA A 391 -12.65 -9.63 7.36
CA ALA A 391 -13.56 -10.79 7.30
C ALA A 391 -13.14 -11.93 8.25
N GLY A 392 -12.18 -11.70 9.15
CA GLY A 392 -11.61 -12.69 10.05
C GLY A 392 -10.69 -13.70 9.38
N GLN A 393 -10.16 -13.39 8.19
CA GLN A 393 -9.37 -14.33 7.39
C GLN A 393 -7.87 -14.01 7.48
N TRP A 394 -7.19 -14.81 8.29
CA TRP A 394 -5.73 -14.87 8.39
C TRP A 394 -5.24 -16.21 7.83
N ASN A 395 -4.08 -16.21 7.20
CA ASN A 395 -3.43 -17.47 6.81
C ASN A 395 -2.92 -18.24 8.03
N SER A 396 -2.49 -19.48 7.80
CA SER A 396 -1.81 -20.26 8.84
C SER A 396 -0.54 -19.55 9.31
N PRO A 397 -0.21 -19.59 10.62
CA PRO A 397 1.00 -18.96 11.13
C PRO A 397 2.27 -19.56 10.51
N VAL A 398 3.23 -18.71 10.22
CA VAL A 398 4.57 -19.08 9.74
C VAL A 398 5.62 -18.52 10.70
N ASN A 399 6.70 -19.25 10.91
CA ASN A 399 7.89 -18.70 11.54
C ASN A 399 8.59 -17.79 10.53
N ILE A 400 8.53 -16.48 10.76
CA ILE A 400 9.12 -15.48 9.87
C ILE A 400 10.54 -15.12 10.27
N GLY A 401 11.11 -15.71 11.33
CA GLY A 401 12.48 -15.46 11.75
C GLY A 401 12.66 -15.48 13.26
N GLY A 402 13.84 -15.04 13.73
CA GLY A 402 14.11 -14.96 15.16
C GLY A 402 15.26 -14.03 15.50
N LEU A 403 15.09 -13.27 16.59
CA LEU A 403 16.06 -12.28 17.08
C LEU A 403 16.91 -12.83 18.24
N GLY A 404 16.69 -14.09 18.63
CA GLY A 404 17.14 -14.65 19.91
C GLY A 404 16.37 -14.05 21.09
N ALA A 405 16.61 -14.54 22.31
CA ALA A 405 15.90 -14.05 23.50
C ALA A 405 16.07 -12.52 23.63
N VAL A 406 14.95 -11.81 23.55
CA VAL A 406 14.91 -10.34 23.46
C VAL A 406 13.74 -9.80 24.26
N ASP A 407 13.90 -8.60 24.81
CA ASP A 407 12.79 -7.79 25.30
C ASP A 407 11.98 -7.30 24.10
N HIS A 408 10.80 -7.87 23.90
CA HIS A 408 9.93 -7.60 22.75
C HIS A 408 9.45 -6.15 22.69
N THR A 409 9.52 -5.40 23.79
CA THR A 409 9.17 -3.96 23.81
C THR A 409 10.21 -3.10 23.09
N ARG A 410 11.37 -3.66 22.74
CA ARG A 410 12.45 -2.98 22.00
C ARG A 410 12.43 -3.24 20.50
N VAL A 411 11.46 -4.00 20.03
CA VAL A 411 11.34 -4.44 18.64
C VAL A 411 10.14 -3.75 18.00
N GLU A 412 10.42 -3.05 16.90
CA GLU A 412 9.45 -2.41 16.03
C GLU A 412 9.63 -2.90 14.60
N LEU A 413 8.58 -2.72 13.80
CA LEU A 413 8.59 -3.00 12.37
C LEU A 413 8.22 -1.73 11.63
N ALA A 414 9.01 -1.37 10.63
CA ALA A 414 8.77 -0.20 9.78
C ALA A 414 9.60 -0.31 8.49
N ASP A 415 9.11 0.23 7.39
CA ASP A 415 9.84 0.26 6.12
C ASP A 415 10.97 1.31 6.21
N LEU A 416 12.23 0.88 6.33
CA LEU A 416 13.37 1.79 6.51
C LEU A 416 14.04 2.20 5.20
N ASP A 417 13.72 1.53 4.09
CA ASP A 417 14.38 1.73 2.80
C ASP A 417 13.46 2.08 1.63
N ALA A 418 12.17 2.22 1.91
CA ALA A 418 11.10 2.60 0.99
C ALA A 418 10.80 1.53 -0.07
N ASP A 419 10.95 0.23 0.27
CA ASP A 419 10.62 -0.89 -0.62
C ASP A 419 9.18 -1.43 -0.46
N GLY A 420 8.40 -0.85 0.46
CA GLY A 420 7.03 -1.23 0.77
C GLY A 420 6.91 -2.39 1.77
N LYS A 421 8.02 -3.00 2.17
CA LYS A 421 8.03 -4.07 3.17
C LYS A 421 8.63 -3.54 4.47
N ALA A 422 7.96 -3.87 5.58
CA ALA A 422 8.47 -3.52 6.87
C ALA A 422 9.73 -4.32 7.22
N ASP A 423 10.75 -3.59 7.66
CA ASP A 423 11.97 -4.11 8.23
C ASP A 423 11.84 -4.29 9.73
N ILE A 424 12.76 -5.07 10.32
CA ILE A 424 12.84 -5.17 11.78
C ILE A 424 13.86 -4.19 12.31
N VAL A 425 13.47 -3.43 13.35
CA VAL A 425 14.40 -2.61 14.13
C VAL A 425 14.38 -3.01 15.59
N ARG A 426 15.56 -3.18 16.17
CA ARG A 426 15.76 -3.40 17.61
C ARG A 426 16.54 -2.25 18.24
N THR A 427 15.97 -1.67 19.29
CA THR A 427 16.67 -0.69 20.14
C THR A 427 17.49 -1.40 21.23
N ASN A 428 18.81 -1.31 21.14
CA ASN A 428 19.73 -1.89 22.13
C ASN A 428 19.72 -1.09 23.45
N THR A 429 20.26 -1.66 24.52
CA THR A 429 20.26 -1.05 25.86
C THR A 429 21.08 0.24 25.96
N ASP A 430 22.03 0.43 25.06
CA ASP A 430 22.84 1.64 24.94
C ASP A 430 22.21 2.71 24.01
N GLY A 431 21.05 2.42 23.43
CA GLY A 431 20.35 3.30 22.49
C GLY A 431 20.86 3.25 21.05
N THR A 432 21.78 2.32 20.74
CA THR A 432 22.08 1.96 19.35
C THR A 432 20.95 1.14 18.74
N LEU A 433 20.84 1.15 17.42
CA LEU A 433 19.79 0.47 16.66
C LEU A 433 20.40 -0.65 15.82
N THR A 434 19.79 -1.82 15.86
CA THR A 434 20.12 -2.94 14.98
C THR A 434 18.94 -3.20 14.05
N GLY A 435 19.18 -3.23 12.75
CA GLY A 435 18.15 -3.45 11.73
C GLY A 435 18.35 -4.74 10.95
N TRP A 436 17.27 -5.32 10.46
CA TRP A 436 17.27 -6.43 9.51
C TRP A 436 16.37 -6.07 8.34
N HIS A 437 16.96 -5.94 7.16
CA HIS A 437 16.21 -5.68 5.92
C HIS A 437 15.40 -6.91 5.52
N ASN A 438 14.13 -6.69 5.20
CA ASN A 438 13.20 -7.70 4.73
C ASN A 438 13.42 -8.02 3.25
N ASN A 439 13.92 -9.22 2.94
CA ASN A 439 13.96 -9.68 1.54
C ASN A 439 12.70 -10.47 1.17
N ASN A 440 12.25 -11.32 2.11
CA ASN A 440 11.02 -12.10 2.04
C ASN A 440 10.74 -12.72 3.43
N ALA A 441 10.11 -11.95 4.31
CA ALA A 441 9.85 -12.30 5.70
C ALA A 441 9.11 -13.63 5.85
N PHE A 442 8.09 -13.89 5.03
CA PHE A 442 7.32 -15.13 5.10
C PHE A 442 8.06 -16.37 4.58
N ALA A 443 9.13 -16.19 3.82
CA ALA A 443 10.12 -17.24 3.54
C ALA A 443 11.23 -17.32 4.61
N GLY A 444 11.16 -16.51 5.67
CA GLY A 444 12.17 -16.39 6.72
C GLY A 444 13.46 -15.72 6.24
N GLN A 445 13.41 -14.93 5.16
CA GLN A 445 14.59 -14.35 4.52
C GLN A 445 14.79 -12.89 4.93
N TRP A 446 15.79 -12.69 5.79
CA TRP A 446 16.26 -11.39 6.24
C TRP A 446 17.73 -11.22 5.90
N ASN A 447 18.15 -9.99 5.62
CA ASN A 447 19.58 -9.69 5.55
C ASN A 447 20.27 -9.88 6.91
N ALA A 448 21.60 -9.96 6.87
CA ALA A 448 22.39 -9.93 8.09
C ALA A 448 22.14 -8.61 8.86
N PRO A 449 22.17 -8.62 10.20
CA PRO A 449 21.91 -7.42 11.00
C PRO A 449 22.88 -6.29 10.66
N ALA A 450 22.33 -5.10 10.45
CA ALA A 450 23.08 -3.87 10.26
C ALA A 450 23.01 -3.00 11.53
N ASN A 451 24.07 -2.22 11.77
CA ASN A 451 24.04 -1.16 12.76
C ASN A 451 23.45 0.09 12.09
N LEU A 452 22.28 0.54 12.56
CA LEU A 452 21.62 1.71 12.00
C LEU A 452 22.09 3.01 12.67
N GLY A 453 23.11 2.96 13.54
CA GLY A 453 23.54 4.09 14.34
C GLY A 453 22.79 4.14 15.67
N GLY A 454 22.45 5.32 16.16
CA GLY A 454 21.73 5.44 17.42
C GLY A 454 21.33 6.87 17.77
N VAL A 455 20.39 6.98 18.68
CA VAL A 455 19.83 8.24 19.19
C VAL A 455 20.37 8.60 20.58
N GLY A 456 21.45 7.92 21.00
CA GLY A 456 22.05 8.01 22.32
C GLY A 456 21.26 7.23 23.38
N PRO A 457 21.69 7.26 24.66
CA PRO A 457 21.00 6.57 25.75
C PRO A 457 19.56 7.09 25.87
N VAL A 458 18.60 6.23 25.53
CA VAL A 458 17.18 6.56 25.58
C VAL A 458 16.40 5.42 26.21
N ASP A 459 15.31 5.80 26.86
CA ASP A 459 14.24 4.88 27.17
C ASP A 459 13.60 4.44 25.84
N HIS A 460 13.75 3.16 25.51
CA HIS A 460 13.29 2.57 24.25
C HIS A 460 11.77 2.66 24.10
N THR A 461 11.02 2.75 25.19
CA THR A 461 9.56 2.87 25.15
C THR A 461 9.07 4.19 24.55
N ARG A 462 9.99 5.14 24.37
CA ARG A 462 9.75 6.47 23.79
C ARG A 462 10.16 6.61 22.32
N LEU A 463 10.82 5.61 21.74
CA LEU A 463 11.12 5.61 20.31
C LEU A 463 9.96 5.01 19.53
N ARG A 464 9.70 5.53 18.35
CA ARG A 464 8.80 4.99 17.33
C ARG A 464 9.46 5.13 15.97
N PHE A 465 9.04 4.29 15.03
CA PHE A 465 9.41 4.40 13.63
C PHE A 465 8.17 4.69 12.79
N ALA A 466 8.22 5.75 12.00
CA ALA A 466 7.09 6.26 11.24
C ALA A 466 7.58 7.17 10.12
N ASP A 467 6.95 7.11 8.96
CA ASP A 467 7.18 8.09 7.88
C ASP A 467 6.60 9.46 8.29
N LEU A 468 7.36 10.54 8.15
CA LEU A 468 6.97 11.87 8.60
C LEU A 468 7.01 12.97 7.53
N ASP A 469 7.46 12.72 6.29
CA ASP A 469 7.84 13.78 5.35
C ASP A 469 7.10 13.83 4.00
#